data_AF-A0A957JLK3-F1
#
_entry.id   AF-A0A957JLK3-F1
#
_cell.length_a   1.000
_cell.length_b   1.000
_cell.length_c   1.000
_cell.angle_alpha   90.00
_cell.angle_beta   90.00
_cell.angle_gamma   90.00
#
_symmetry.space_group_name_H-M   'P 1'
#
loop_
_entity.id
_entity.type
_entity.pdbx_description
1 polymer ?
#
loop_
_entity_poly.entity_id
_entity_poly.type
_entity_poly.pdbx_seq_one_letter_code
_entity_poly.pdbx_strand_id
1 'polypeptide(L)'
;MLTIPQEMMPVILPFVALFSETVWDYAQILLLGAVLAPGKRTVSAALTVMGLKDDPQYQNYHRVLNRAQWCGLTASRILLGLLVATFVPADAPIV
;
A
#
# COMPACT_ATOMS: atom_id res chain seq x y z
N MET A 1 -1.09 -6.99 -15.11
CA MET A 1 -1.31 -7.00 -13.65
C MET A 1 0.01 -7.14 -12.96
N LEU A 2 0.24 -6.34 -11.94
CA LEU A 2 1.45 -6.40 -11.14
C LEU A 2 1.38 -7.67 -10.27
N THR A 3 2.30 -8.60 -10.49
CA THR A 3 2.34 -9.84 -9.72
C THR A 3 3.05 -9.56 -8.40
N ILE A 4 2.28 -9.48 -7.31
CA ILE A 4 2.82 -9.37 -5.96
C ILE A 4 3.38 -10.74 -5.56
N PRO A 5 4.63 -10.83 -5.05
CA PRO A 5 5.18 -12.07 -4.53
C PRO A 5 4.25 -12.69 -3.47
N GLN A 6 4.06 -14.01 -3.51
CA GLN A 6 3.13 -14.72 -2.64
C GLN A 6 3.45 -14.49 -1.15
N GLU A 7 4.73 -14.30 -0.84
CA GLU A 7 5.27 -14.03 0.49
C GLU A 7 4.79 -12.69 1.05
N MET A 8 4.48 -11.72 0.19
CA MET A 8 4.01 -10.39 0.59
C MET A 8 2.47 -10.32 0.71
N MET A 9 1.75 -11.28 0.12
CA MET A 9 0.29 -11.30 0.13
C MET A 9 -0.33 -11.22 1.54
N PRO A 10 0.18 -11.93 2.57
CA PRO A 10 -0.38 -11.85 3.92
C PRO A 10 -0.34 -10.44 4.52
N VAL A 11 0.64 -9.62 4.13
CA VAL A 11 0.79 -8.25 4.61
C VAL A 11 -0.10 -7.29 3.82
N ILE A 12 -0.31 -7.54 2.52
CA ILE A 12 -0.97 -6.60 1.61
C ILE A 12 -2.47 -6.83 1.52
N LEU A 13 -2.93 -8.08 1.42
CA LEU A 13 -4.35 -8.42 1.26
C LEU A 13 -5.30 -7.86 2.34
N PRO A 14 -4.91 -7.74 3.62
CA PRO A 14 -5.77 -7.13 4.63
C PRO A 14 -6.20 -5.70 4.30
N PHE A 15 -5.44 -4.98 3.48
CA PHE A 15 -5.75 -3.61 3.06
C PHE A 15 -6.72 -3.54 1.87
N VAL A 16 -7.07 -4.66 1.21
CA VAL A 16 -8.02 -4.66 0.08
C VAL A 16 -9.34 -4.01 0.46
N ALA A 17 -9.86 -4.33 1.66
CA ALA A 17 -11.14 -3.83 2.15
C ALA A 17 -11.17 -2.30 2.37
N LEU A 18 -10.02 -1.63 2.31
CA LEU A 18 -9.90 -0.19 2.46
C LEU A 18 -10.21 0.57 1.17
N PHE A 19 -10.09 -0.08 0.01
CA PHE A 19 -10.16 0.54 -1.31
C PHE A 19 -11.28 -0.07 -2.15
N SER A 20 -11.82 0.70 -3.10
CA SER A 20 -12.60 0.10 -4.18
C SER A 20 -11.67 -0.70 -5.11
N GLU A 21 -12.21 -1.66 -5.84
CA GLU A 21 -11.45 -2.50 -6.79
C GLU A 21 -10.59 -1.65 -7.74
N THR A 22 -11.15 -0.58 -8.31
CA THR A 22 -10.44 0.33 -9.21
C THR A 22 -9.32 1.12 -8.53
N VAL A 23 -9.47 1.49 -7.25
CA VAL A 23 -8.42 2.22 -6.51
C VAL A 23 -7.35 1.26 -6.02
N TRP A 24 -7.72 0.02 -5.74
CA TRP A 24 -6.83 -1.03 -5.27
C TRP A 24 -5.69 -1.32 -6.26
N ASP A 25 -6.00 -1.40 -7.56
CA ASP A 25 -4.99 -1.60 -8.60
C ASP A 25 -3.90 -0.52 -8.59
N TYR A 26 -4.29 0.76 -8.48
CA TYR A 26 -3.33 1.87 -8.36
C TYR A 26 -2.60 1.86 -7.02
N ALA A 27 -3.28 1.49 -5.92
CA ALA A 27 -2.69 1.44 -4.59
C ALA A 27 -1.58 0.37 -4.50
N GLN A 28 -1.76 -0.79 -5.14
CA GLN A 28 -0.72 -1.83 -5.22
C GLN A 28 0.54 -1.33 -5.93
N ILE A 29 0.39 -0.62 -7.05
CA ILE A 29 1.51 -0.03 -7.80
C ILE A 29 2.25 0.99 -6.93
N LEU A 30 1.51 1.87 -6.25
CA LEU A 30 2.10 2.86 -5.35
C LEU A 30 2.84 2.21 -4.19
N LEU A 31 2.26 1.17 -3.59
CA LEU A 31 2.88 0.43 -2.48
C LEU A 31 4.19 -0.21 -2.93
N LEU A 32 4.17 -0.99 -4.01
CA LEU A 32 5.38 -1.66 -4.49
C LEU A 32 6.43 -0.64 -4.94
N GLY A 33 6.02 0.39 -5.68
CA GLY A 33 6.92 1.46 -6.10
C GLY A 33 7.53 2.20 -4.91
N ALA A 34 6.80 2.43 -3.82
CA ALA A 34 7.32 3.07 -2.62
C ALA A 34 8.29 2.18 -1.83
N VAL A 35 8.10 0.86 -1.86
CA VAL A 35 9.05 -0.11 -1.27
C VAL A 35 10.34 -0.16 -2.07
N LEU A 36 10.25 -0.13 -3.40
CA LEU A 36 11.40 -0.23 -4.30
C LEU A 36 12.14 1.11 -4.49
N ALA A 37 11.48 2.25 -4.30
CA ALA A 37 12.07 3.57 -4.53
C ALA A 37 13.21 3.86 -3.54
N PRO A 38 14.45 4.12 -4.03
CA PRO A 38 15.55 4.53 -3.17
C PRO A 38 15.36 5.99 -2.72
N GLY A 39 15.54 6.26 -1.44
CA GLY A 39 15.48 7.61 -0.88
C GLY A 39 14.05 8.13 -0.70
N LYS A 40 13.61 9.08 -1.53
CA LYS A 40 12.31 9.77 -1.35
C LYS A 40 11.18 8.89 -1.90
N ARG A 41 10.25 8.47 -1.03
CA ARG A 41 9.08 7.65 -1.37
C ARG A 41 7.90 8.48 -1.86
N THR A 42 8.14 9.39 -2.81
CA THR A 42 7.07 10.19 -3.42
C THR A 42 6.33 9.35 -4.45
N VAL A 43 5.09 9.75 -4.78
CA VAL A 43 4.32 9.14 -5.89
C VAL A 43 5.17 9.12 -7.17
N SER A 44 5.84 10.22 -7.51
CA SER A 44 6.67 10.30 -8.71
C SER A 44 7.86 9.34 -8.70
N ALA A 45 8.54 9.19 -7.55
CA ALA A 45 9.64 8.24 -7.42
C ALA A 45 9.15 6.79 -7.53
N ALA A 46 8.02 6.48 -6.88
CA ALA A 46 7.38 5.17 -6.99
C ALA A 46 7.05 4.85 -8.45
N LEU A 47 6.38 5.76 -9.17
CA LEU A 47 6.03 5.56 -10.58
C LEU A 47 7.26 5.49 -11.49
N THR A 48 8.33 6.21 -11.17
CA THR A 48 9.59 6.13 -11.94
C THR A 48 10.20 4.74 -11.85
N VAL A 49 10.30 4.18 -10.65
CA VAL A 49 10.86 2.82 -10.45
C VAL A 49 9.95 1.75 -11.02
N MET A 50 8.63 1.99 -11.03
CA MET A 50 7.66 1.11 -11.67
C MET A 50 7.60 1.25 -13.21
N GLY A 51 8.39 2.14 -13.82
CA GLY A 51 8.40 2.35 -15.27
C GLY A 51 7.20 3.15 -15.82
N LEU A 52 6.47 3.84 -14.94
CA LEU A 52 5.20 4.53 -15.21
C LEU A 52 5.32 6.07 -15.17
N LYS A 53 6.54 6.60 -15.31
CA LYS A 53 6.79 8.04 -15.28
C LYS A 53 6.04 8.83 -16.37
N ASP A 54 5.81 8.20 -17.53
CA ASP A 54 5.17 8.80 -18.71
C ASP A 54 3.76 8.21 -18.95
N ASP A 55 3.17 7.56 -17.94
CA ASP A 55 1.83 6.97 -18.04
C ASP A 55 0.78 8.07 -18.35
N PRO A 56 -0.06 7.94 -19.40
CA PRO A 56 -1.10 8.91 -19.72
C PRO A 56 -2.12 9.15 -18.59
N GLN A 57 -2.20 8.22 -17.65
CA GLN A 57 -3.07 8.24 -16.48
C GLN A 57 -2.33 8.60 -15.19
N TYR A 58 -1.15 9.22 -15.27
CA TYR A 58 -0.31 9.61 -14.13
C TYR A 58 -1.07 10.28 -12.96
N GLN A 59 -2.07 11.11 -13.27
CA GLN A 59 -2.93 11.75 -12.27
C GLN A 59 -3.73 10.77 -11.38
N ASN A 60 -4.06 9.58 -11.88
CA ASN A 60 -4.86 8.60 -11.14
C ASN A 60 -4.11 8.07 -9.92
N TYR A 61 -2.79 7.91 -10.01
CA TYR A 61 -1.96 7.53 -8.88
C TYR A 61 -1.99 8.59 -7.77
N HIS A 62 -1.91 9.87 -8.11
CA HIS A 62 -2.06 10.95 -7.13
C HIS A 62 -3.46 11.01 -6.51
N ARG A 63 -4.50 10.64 -7.27
CA ARG A 63 -5.88 10.59 -6.78
C ARG A 63 -6.09 9.53 -5.72
N VAL A 64 -5.30 8.46 -5.66
CA VAL A 64 -5.36 7.47 -4.57
C VAL A 64 -5.20 8.15 -3.21
N LEU A 65 -4.23 9.06 -3.07
CA LEU A 65 -3.97 9.73 -1.79
C LEU A 65 -4.80 11.01 -1.58
N ASN A 66 -5.18 11.70 -2.67
CA ASN A 66 -5.81 13.02 -2.60
C ASN A 66 -7.34 13.01 -2.80
N ARG A 67 -7.93 11.97 -3.40
CA ARG A 67 -9.34 11.94 -3.79
C ARG A 67 -10.09 10.65 -3.50
N ALA A 68 -9.42 9.50 -3.50
CA ALA A 68 -10.09 8.24 -3.20
C ALA A 68 -10.61 8.25 -1.77
N GLN A 69 -11.80 7.69 -1.57
CA GLN A 69 -12.41 7.59 -0.25
C GLN A 69 -11.86 6.39 0.48
N TRP A 70 -10.92 6.62 1.40
CA TRP A 70 -10.43 5.65 2.36
C TRP A 70 -10.04 6.33 3.68
N CYS A 71 -9.97 5.56 4.75
CA CYS A 71 -9.74 6.08 6.10
C CYS A 71 -8.34 5.68 6.62
N GLY A 72 -7.49 6.68 6.88
CA GLY A 72 -6.15 6.46 7.46
C GLY A 72 -6.17 5.79 8.83
N LEU A 73 -7.21 6.04 9.65
CA LEU A 73 -7.39 5.35 10.92
C LEU A 73 -7.68 3.86 10.73
N THR A 74 -8.55 3.50 9.77
CA THR A 74 -8.83 2.11 9.43
C THR A 74 -7.58 1.40 8.92
N ALA A 75 -6.81 2.07 8.04
CA ALA A 75 -5.52 1.57 7.58
C ALA A 75 -4.55 1.31 8.75
N SER A 76 -4.47 2.26 9.69
CA SER A 76 -3.60 2.16 10.87
C SER A 76 -4.01 1.02 11.79
N ARG A 77 -5.32 0.77 11.94
CA ARG A 77 -5.83 -0.37 12.72
C ARG A 77 -5.48 -1.71 12.08
N ILE A 78 -5.59 -1.82 10.77
CA ILE A 78 -5.18 -3.03 10.02
C ILE A 78 -3.68 -3.27 10.23
N LEU A 79 -2.85 -2.23 10.03
CA LEU A 79 -1.41 -2.32 10.23
C LEU A 79 -1.06 -2.72 11.66
N LEU A 80 -1.68 -2.09 12.66
CA LEU A 80 -1.44 -2.42 14.06
C LEU A 80 -1.81 -3.88 14.36
N GLY A 81 -2.96 -4.35 13.85
CA GLY A 81 -3.36 -5.75 13.99
C GLY A 81 -2.33 -6.73 13.41
N LEU A 82 -1.76 -6.41 12.24
CA LEU A 82 -0.71 -7.21 11.62
C LEU A 82 0.59 -7.20 12.45
N LEU A 83 1.00 -6.03 12.93
CA LEU A 83 2.20 -5.90 13.77
C LEU A 83 2.05 -6.70 15.07
N VAL A 84 0.90 -6.59 15.74
CA VAL A 84 0.62 -7.33 16.97
C VAL A 84 0.64 -8.84 16.70
N ALA A 85 -0.09 -9.30 15.69
CA ALA A 85 -0.14 -10.73 15.35
C ALA A 85 1.23 -11.32 14.96
N THR A 86 2.13 -10.50 14.41
CA THR A 86 3.45 -10.94 13.96
C THR A 86 4.50 -10.90 15.07
N PHE A 87 4.44 -9.89 15.96
CA PHE A 87 5.55 -9.58 16.87
C PHE A 87 5.22 -9.71 18.35
N VAL A 88 3.95 -9.77 18.74
CA VAL A 88 3.53 -9.88 20.16
C VAL A 88 3.22 -11.35 20.47
N PRO A 89 3.97 -11.99 21.38
CA PRO A 89 3.63 -13.32 21.87
C PRO A 89 2.22 -13.32 22.49
N ALA A 90 1.50 -14.44 22.36
CA ALA A 90 0.12 -14.56 22.85
C ALA A 90 -0.04 -14.20 24.35
N ASP A 91 1.03 -14.38 25.13
CA ASP A 91 1.04 -14.22 26.58
C ASP A 91 1.60 -12.86 27.03
N ALA A 92 1.94 -11.96 26.09
CA ALA A 92 2.57 -10.68 26.36
C ALA A 92 1.54 -9.52 26.29
N PRO A 93 1.55 -8.58 27.26
CA PRO A 93 0.68 -7.41 27.20
C PRO A 93 1.13 -6.42 26.12
N ILE A 94 0.15 -5.75 25.50
CA ILE A 94 0.37 -4.58 24.66
C ILE A 94 0.26 -3.35 25.57
N VAL A 95 1.38 -2.66 25.83
CA VAL A 95 1.48 -1.51 26.74
C VAL A 95 1.64 -0.21 25.95
#